data_AF-A0A957S5G9-F1
#
_entry.id   AF-A0A957S5G9-F1
#
_cell.length_a   1.000
_cell.length_b   1.000
_cell.length_c   1.000
_cell.angle_alpha   90.00
_cell.angle_beta   90.00
_cell.angle_gamma   90.00
#
_symmetry.space_group_name_H-M   'P 1'
#
loop_
_entity.id
_entity.type
_entity.pdbx_description
1 polymer ?
#
loop_
_entity_poly.entity_id
_entity_poly.type
_entity_poly.pdbx_seq_one_letter_code
_entity_poly.pdbx_strand_id
1 'polypeptide(L)'
;LDHFGVTEATWREAIQQDPYFAESETPHYLGRAIVALATDPKIHAKHGKTFATWTLSDEYDFADIDGRRPHWGRFFVEMQAQQAQQQQQQ
;
A
#
# COMPACT_ATOMS: atom_id res chain seq x y z
N LEU A 1 -15.68 2.12 -3.53
CA LEU A 1 -15.55 3.39 -4.27
C LEU A 1 -16.80 4.24 -4.11
N ASP A 2 -18.00 3.63 -4.13
CA ASP A 2 -19.30 4.30 -3.90
C ASP A 2 -19.34 5.18 -2.65
N HIS A 3 -18.78 4.71 -1.53
CA HIS A 3 -18.68 5.49 -0.29
C HIS A 3 -17.96 6.85 -0.48
N PHE A 4 -16.95 6.88 -1.35
CA PHE A 4 -16.16 8.06 -1.66
C PHE A 4 -16.71 8.86 -2.86
N GLY A 5 -17.75 8.37 -3.53
CA GLY A 5 -18.33 9.01 -4.72
C GLY A 5 -17.41 9.04 -5.95
N VAL A 6 -16.41 8.17 -6.00
CA VAL A 6 -15.41 8.10 -7.09
C VAL A 6 -15.57 6.83 -7.93
N THR A 7 -14.94 6.82 -9.10
CA THR A 7 -14.90 5.66 -10.02
C THR A 7 -13.53 4.99 -9.98
N GLU A 8 -13.36 3.85 -10.66
CA GLU A 8 -12.03 3.24 -10.85
C GLU A 8 -11.08 4.15 -11.65
N ALA A 9 -11.58 5.02 -12.52
CA ALA A 9 -10.73 5.96 -13.25
C ALA A 9 -10.30 7.16 -12.37
N THR A 10 -11.11 7.51 -11.37
CA THR A 10 -10.96 8.73 -10.56
C THR A 10 -10.72 8.47 -9.08
N TRP A 11 -10.45 7.23 -8.68
CA TRP A 11 -10.41 6.83 -7.26
C TRP A 11 -9.45 7.67 -6.41
N ARG A 12 -8.35 8.15 -7.00
CA ARG A 12 -7.35 8.98 -6.32
C ARG A 12 -7.90 10.33 -5.85
N GLU A 13 -8.99 10.81 -6.42
CA GLU A 13 -9.66 12.04 -5.95
C GLU A 13 -10.17 11.89 -4.51
N ALA A 14 -10.46 10.67 -4.05
CA ALA A 14 -10.87 10.40 -2.68
C ALA A 14 -9.78 10.71 -1.63
N ILE A 15 -8.51 10.87 -2.04
CA ILE A 15 -7.41 11.30 -1.16
C ILE A 15 -7.69 12.68 -0.55
N GLN A 16 -8.44 13.53 -1.25
CA GLN A 16 -8.85 14.85 -0.74
C GLN A 16 -9.83 14.74 0.44
N GLN A 17 -10.62 13.66 0.48
CA GLN A 17 -11.57 13.38 1.55
C GLN A 17 -10.91 12.62 2.70
N ASP A 18 -10.05 11.66 2.37
CA ASP A 18 -9.29 10.86 3.32
C ASP A 18 -7.83 10.68 2.84
N PRO A 19 -6.85 11.35 3.47
CA PRO A 19 -5.44 11.20 3.12
C PRO A 19 -4.92 9.76 3.20
N TYR A 20 -5.50 8.91 4.07
CA TYR A 20 -5.09 7.50 4.19
C TYR A 20 -5.42 6.68 2.94
N PHE A 21 -6.36 7.16 2.11
CA PHE A 21 -6.70 6.51 0.85
C PHE A 21 -5.56 6.56 -0.18
N ALA A 22 -4.53 7.40 0.04
CA ALA A 22 -3.36 7.51 -0.83
C ALA A 22 -2.57 6.20 -0.96
N GLU A 23 -2.60 5.38 0.09
CA GLU A 23 -1.95 4.07 0.17
C GLU A 23 -2.84 2.90 -0.26
N SER A 24 -3.99 3.18 -0.88
CA SER A 24 -4.81 2.12 -1.45
C SER A 24 -4.09 1.40 -2.59
N GLU A 25 -4.30 0.09 -2.62
CA GLU A 25 -3.73 -0.85 -3.58
C GLU A 25 -4.82 -1.30 -4.56
N THR A 26 -4.47 -1.49 -5.84
CA THR A 26 -5.38 -2.22 -6.72
C THR A 26 -5.24 -3.73 -6.49
N PRO A 27 -6.25 -4.55 -6.88
CA PRO A 27 -6.10 -6.01 -6.87
C PRO A 27 -4.90 -6.52 -7.69
N HIS A 28 -4.41 -5.74 -8.66
CA HIS A 28 -3.21 -6.08 -9.42
C HIS A 28 -1.98 -6.19 -8.52
N TYR A 29 -1.77 -5.21 -7.62
CA TYR A 29 -0.61 -5.19 -6.72
C TYR A 29 -0.56 -6.40 -5.79
N LEU A 30 -1.72 -6.79 -5.22
CA LEU A 30 -1.84 -8.03 -4.45
C LEU A 30 -1.53 -9.27 -5.29
N GLY A 31 -2.03 -9.32 -6.53
CA GLY A 31 -1.72 -10.38 -7.48
C GLY A 31 -0.22 -10.50 -7.76
N ARG A 32 0.50 -9.38 -7.89
CA ARG A 32 1.97 -9.38 -8.05
C ARG A 32 2.70 -9.96 -6.85
N ALA A 33 2.23 -9.67 -5.64
CA ALA A 33 2.78 -10.27 -4.43
C ALA A 33 2.57 -11.80 -4.39
N ILE A 34 1.40 -12.28 -4.82
CA ILE A 34 1.11 -13.72 -4.93
C ILE A 34 2.04 -14.37 -5.96
N VAL A 35 2.20 -13.76 -7.15
CA VAL A 35 3.13 -14.26 -8.17
C VAL A 35 4.56 -14.30 -7.65
N ALA A 36 5.01 -13.26 -6.95
CA ALA A 36 6.35 -13.21 -6.37
C ALA A 36 6.59 -14.35 -5.38
N LEU A 37 5.65 -14.60 -4.47
CA LEU A 37 5.74 -15.73 -3.53
C LEU A 37 5.67 -17.08 -4.24
N ALA A 38 4.74 -17.25 -5.18
CA ALA A 38 4.55 -18.51 -5.89
C ALA A 38 5.75 -18.90 -6.78
N THR A 39 6.54 -17.91 -7.19
CA THR A 39 7.72 -18.10 -8.05
C THR A 39 9.05 -18.04 -7.28
N ASP A 40 9.04 -17.73 -5.97
CA ASP A 40 10.25 -17.72 -5.15
C ASP A 40 10.80 -19.14 -4.96
N PRO A 41 12.02 -19.46 -5.44
CA PRO A 41 12.64 -20.77 -5.23
C PRO A 41 12.86 -21.09 -3.74
N LYS A 42 12.82 -20.09 -2.85
CA LYS A 42 12.95 -20.22 -1.40
C LYS A 42 11.63 -20.04 -0.65
N ILE A 43 10.48 -20.18 -1.32
CA ILE A 43 9.14 -20.03 -0.72
C ILE A 43 8.92 -20.89 0.54
N HIS A 44 9.60 -22.05 0.64
CA HIS A 44 9.58 -22.87 1.84
C HIS A 44 10.08 -22.15 3.09
N ALA A 45 10.92 -21.12 3.00
CA ALA A 45 11.34 -20.32 4.16
C ALA A 45 10.26 -19.32 4.64
N LYS A 46 9.22 -19.11 3.82
CA LYS A 46 8.15 -18.12 4.00
C LYS A 46 6.80 -18.73 4.38
N HIS A 47 6.66 -20.06 4.37
CA HIS A 47 5.45 -20.74 4.80
C HIS A 47 5.02 -20.40 6.24
N GLY A 48 3.71 -20.44 6.52
CA GLY A 48 3.16 -20.22 7.85
C GLY A 48 3.30 -18.80 8.40
N LYS A 49 3.65 -17.83 7.54
CA LYS A 49 3.82 -16.42 7.90
C LYS A 49 2.82 -15.54 7.16
N THR A 50 2.51 -14.40 7.77
CA THR A 50 1.76 -13.32 7.13
C THR A 50 2.74 -12.26 6.67
N PHE A 51 2.56 -11.78 5.44
CA PHE A 51 3.38 -10.73 4.86
C PHE A 51 2.50 -9.56 4.44
N ALA A 52 3.02 -8.36 4.63
CA ALA A 52 2.42 -7.17 4.07
C ALA A 52 2.88 -6.98 2.62
N THR A 53 1.97 -6.58 1.73
CA THR A 53 2.27 -6.38 0.31
C THR A 53 3.45 -5.44 0.10
N TRP A 54 3.54 -4.36 0.89
CA TRP A 54 4.63 -3.39 0.82
C TRP A 54 5.99 -3.97 1.22
N THR A 55 6.05 -4.92 2.16
CA THR A 55 7.32 -5.58 2.49
C THR A 55 7.77 -6.52 1.38
N LEU A 56 6.81 -7.15 0.68
CA LEU A 56 7.11 -8.01 -0.46
C LEU A 56 7.48 -7.18 -1.69
N SER A 57 6.91 -6.00 -1.90
CA SER A 57 7.30 -5.16 -3.03
C SER A 57 8.72 -4.61 -2.88
N ASP A 58 9.17 -4.32 -1.66
CA ASP A 58 10.57 -3.98 -1.37
C ASP A 58 11.51 -5.18 -1.65
N GLU A 59 11.09 -6.41 -1.33
CA GLU A 59 11.91 -7.61 -1.51
C GLU A 59 11.97 -8.11 -2.97
N TYR A 60 10.84 -8.07 -3.68
CA TYR A 60 10.67 -8.67 -5.01
C TYR A 60 10.54 -7.63 -6.14
N ASP A 61 10.67 -6.35 -5.81
CA ASP A 61 10.78 -5.23 -6.76
C ASP A 61 9.59 -5.11 -7.75
N PHE A 62 8.35 -5.36 -7.28
CA PHE A 62 7.14 -5.17 -8.10
C PHE A 62 6.44 -3.83 -7.81
N ALA A 63 5.59 -3.40 -8.75
CA ALA A 63 4.79 -2.18 -8.66
C ALA A 63 3.33 -2.48 -9.00
N ASP A 64 2.43 -1.57 -8.59
CA ASP A 64 1.01 -1.58 -8.96
C ASP A 64 0.83 -1.20 -10.44
N ILE A 65 -0.38 -1.35 -10.97
CA ILE A 65 -0.71 -1.10 -12.38
C ILE A 65 -0.47 0.35 -12.80
N ASP A 66 -0.49 1.29 -11.86
CA ASP A 66 -0.20 2.71 -12.08
C ASP A 66 1.27 3.08 -11.82
N GLY A 67 2.13 2.08 -11.60
CA GLY A 67 3.56 2.24 -11.35
C GLY A 67 3.94 2.60 -9.91
N ARG A 68 2.97 2.80 -9.01
CA ARG A 68 3.26 3.07 -7.60
C ARG A 68 3.69 1.82 -6.84
N ARG A 69 4.31 2.04 -5.68
CA ARG A 69 4.56 1.02 -4.66
C ARG A 69 3.98 1.52 -3.32
N PRO A 70 2.66 1.36 -3.10
CA PRO A 70 2.06 1.70 -1.82
C PRO A 70 2.83 1.03 -0.69
N HIS A 71 3.17 1.81 0.34
CA HIS A 71 3.93 1.40 1.51
C HIS A 71 3.31 1.99 2.78
N TRP A 72 2.24 1.36 3.24
CA TRP A 72 1.48 1.78 4.42
C TRP A 72 2.36 1.99 5.67
N GLY A 73 3.38 1.15 5.88
CA GLY A 73 4.28 1.29 7.03
C GLY A 73 5.08 2.60 7.07
N ARG A 74 5.53 3.13 5.92
CA ARG A 74 6.27 4.40 5.82
C ARG A 74 5.29 5.56 5.94
N PHE A 75 4.21 5.49 5.16
CA PHE A 75 3.14 6.46 5.20
C PHE A 75 2.57 6.68 6.61
N PHE A 76 2.29 5.61 7.35
CA PHE A 76 1.72 5.72 8.70
C PHE A 76 2.67 6.42 9.68
N VAL A 77 3.98 6.13 9.60
CA VAL A 77 5.00 6.80 10.41
C VAL A 77 5.04 8.30 10.07
N GLU A 78 5.02 8.64 8.79
CA GLU A 78 4.99 10.03 8.33
C GLU A 78 3.73 10.78 8.81
N MET A 79 2.56 10.16 8.70
CA MET A 79 1.30 10.75 9.17
C MET A 79 1.29 10.99 10.67
N GLN A 80 1.81 10.04 11.47
CA GLN A 80 1.92 10.24 12.92
C GLN A 80 2.89 11.37 13.28
N ALA A 81 4.01 11.47 12.57
CA ALA A 81 4.96 12.57 12.77
C ALA A 81 4.32 13.94 12.46
N GLN A 82 3.55 14.03 11.37
CA GLN A 82 2.82 15.25 11.01
C GLN A 82 1.77 15.63 12.06
N GLN A 83 1.00 14.67 12.57
CA GLN A 83 0.02 14.92 13.62
C GLN A 83 0.68 15.41 14.92
N ALA A 84 1.80 14.81 15.32
CA ALA A 84 2.54 15.24 16.49
C ALA A 84 3.07 16.68 16.35
N GLN A 85 3.55 17.05 15.16
CA GLN A 85 3.99 18.43 14.88
C GLN A 85 2.85 19.44 14.94
N GLN A 86 1.67 19.08 14.43
CA GLN A 86 0.49 19.96 14.48
C GLN A 86 0.01 20.19 15.92
N GLN A 87 0.05 19.17 16.78
CA GLN A 87 -0.31 19.30 18.19
C GLN A 87 0.66 20.18 18.98
N GLN A 88 1.94 20.21 18.60
CA GLN A 88 2.96 21.06 19.25
C GLN A 88 2.86 22.54 18.84
N GLN A 89 2.14 22.84 17.75
CA GLN A 89 1.95 24.20 17.23
C GLN A 89 0.61 24.83 17.67
N GLN A 90 -0.21 24.09 18.44
CA GLN A 90 -1.45 24.56 19.06
C GLN A 90 -1.24 24.82 20.55
#